data_AF-A0A1F9C3P5-F1
#
_entry.id   AF-A0A1F9C3P5-F1
#
_cell.length_a   1.000
_cell.length_b   1.000
_cell.length_c   1.000
_cell.angle_alpha   90.00
_cell.angle_beta   90.00
_cell.angle_gamma   90.00
#
_symmetry.space_group_name_H-M   'P 1'
#
loop_
_entity.id
_entity.type
_entity.pdbx_description
1 polymer ?
#
loop_
_entity_poly.entity_id
_entity_poly.type
_entity_poly.pdbx_seq_one_letter_code
_entity_poly.pdbx_strand_id
1 'polypeptide(L)'
;MKATSREKEKVVVTVSATGSFGDRRTPGLPITPEEIAESALESCEAGAAIAHIHVRDIETGKPSMDFKLYELVEKAVAIIRILGKEPATPDEARDLLGLR
;
A
#
# COMPACT_ATOMS: atom_id res chain seq x y z
N MET A 1 18.29 40.41 -2.99
CA MET A 1 17.27 39.54 -2.39
C MET A 1 17.74 38.10 -2.54
N LYS A 2 18.03 37.38 -1.45
CA LYS A 2 18.36 35.94 -1.53
C LYS A 2 17.05 35.17 -1.61
N ALA A 3 16.83 34.41 -2.69
CA ALA A 3 15.82 33.39 -2.71
C ALA A 3 16.24 32.33 -1.68
N THR A 4 15.60 32.32 -0.52
CA THR A 4 15.72 31.21 0.41
C THR A 4 14.97 30.05 -0.24
N SER A 5 15.69 29.08 -0.80
CA SER A 5 15.10 27.81 -1.19
C SER A 5 14.46 27.22 0.07
N ARG A 6 13.13 27.28 0.16
CA ARG A 6 12.38 26.51 1.16
C ARG A 6 12.83 25.06 0.94
N GLU A 7 13.28 24.37 2.00
CA GLU A 7 13.44 22.92 1.94
C GLU A 7 12.18 22.36 1.29
N LYS A 8 12.33 21.59 0.20
CA LYS A 8 11.17 21.09 -0.55
C LYS A 8 10.27 20.36 0.45
N GLU A 9 9.06 20.87 0.65
CA GLU A 9 8.09 20.24 1.54
C GLU A 9 7.91 18.79 1.07
N LYS A 10 8.10 17.83 1.99
CA LYS A 10 7.91 16.42 1.67
C LYS A 10 6.43 16.21 1.36
N VAL A 11 6.14 15.67 0.18
CA VAL A 11 4.78 15.30 -0.21
C VAL A 11 4.57 13.83 0.11
N VAL A 12 3.52 13.53 0.87
CA VAL A 12 3.12 12.16 1.16
C VAL A 12 2.24 11.67 0.02
N VAL A 13 2.70 10.61 -0.64
CA VAL A 13 1.93 9.93 -1.68
C VAL A 13 1.43 8.60 -1.13
N THR A 14 0.12 8.43 -1.06
CA THR A 14 -0.54 7.18 -0.66
C THR A 14 -1.11 6.51 -1.90
N VAL A 15 -0.84 5.22 -2.08
CA VAL A 15 -1.46 4.40 -3.12
C VAL A 15 -2.43 3.40 -2.51
N SER A 16 -3.68 3.42 -2.99
CA SER A 16 -4.66 2.38 -2.70
C SER A 16 -4.58 1.32 -3.78
N ALA A 17 -4.00 0.16 -3.45
CA ALA A 17 -3.73 -0.90 -4.43
C ALA A 17 -5.01 -1.45 -5.08
N THR A 18 -6.11 -1.54 -4.33
CA THR A 18 -7.35 -2.17 -4.84
C THR A 18 -8.64 -1.44 -4.46
N GLY A 19 -8.79 -0.97 -3.23
CA GLY A 19 -10.01 -0.28 -2.78
C GLY A 19 -11.26 -1.19 -2.69
N SER A 20 -12.44 -0.58 -2.71
CA SER A 20 -13.74 -1.26 -2.58
C SER A 20 -14.67 -1.11 -3.81
N PHE A 21 -14.20 -0.46 -4.88
CA PHE A 21 -14.97 -0.27 -6.11
C PHE A 21 -14.53 -1.24 -7.21
N GLY A 22 -15.45 -1.68 -8.06
CA GLY A 22 -15.17 -2.64 -9.14
C GLY A 22 -15.13 -4.12 -8.68
N ASP A 23 -14.96 -5.01 -9.65
CA ASP A 23 -14.88 -6.47 -9.45
C ASP A 23 -13.94 -7.11 -10.49
N ARG A 24 -13.94 -8.45 -10.61
CA ARG A 24 -13.04 -9.20 -11.50
C ARG A 24 -13.11 -8.78 -12.98
N ARG A 25 -14.15 -8.08 -13.41
CA ARG A 25 -14.28 -7.57 -14.78
C ARG A 25 -13.54 -6.24 -15.00
N THR A 26 -13.11 -5.58 -13.92
CA THR A 26 -12.34 -4.34 -13.97
C THR A 26 -10.90 -4.65 -14.41
N PRO A 27 -10.44 -4.15 -15.58
CA PRO A 27 -9.08 -4.45 -16.05
C PRO A 27 -8.02 -3.91 -15.10
N GLY A 28 -7.02 -4.75 -14.81
CA GLY A 28 -5.88 -4.37 -13.98
C GLY A 28 -6.19 -4.19 -12.48
N LEU A 29 -7.38 -4.59 -12.01
CA LEU A 29 -7.71 -4.56 -10.59
C LEU A 29 -6.99 -5.70 -9.85
N PRO A 30 -6.10 -5.42 -8.89
CA PRO A 30 -5.48 -6.46 -8.06
C PRO A 30 -6.53 -7.12 -7.16
N ILE A 31 -6.63 -8.45 -7.18
CA ILE A 31 -7.64 -9.22 -6.45
C ILE A 31 -6.98 -10.19 -5.49
N THR A 32 -5.99 -10.96 -5.96
CA THR A 32 -5.30 -11.92 -5.09
C THR A 32 -4.35 -11.18 -4.14
N PRO A 33 -4.03 -11.77 -2.97
CA PRO A 33 -3.06 -11.18 -2.07
C PRO A 33 -1.69 -10.95 -2.71
N GLU A 34 -1.26 -11.86 -3.59
CA GLU A 34 -0.01 -11.74 -4.33
C GLU A 34 -0.05 -10.52 -5.27
N GLU A 35 -1.13 -10.34 -6.04
CA GLU A 35 -1.32 -9.18 -6.92
C GLU A 35 -1.35 -7.86 -6.13
N ILE A 36 -2.01 -7.86 -4.96
CA ILE A 36 -2.09 -6.69 -4.08
C ILE A 36 -0.71 -6.36 -3.50
N ALA A 37 0.06 -7.38 -3.11
CA ALA A 37 1.42 -7.21 -2.58
C ALA A 37 2.38 -6.66 -3.65
N GLU A 38 2.32 -7.21 -4.86
CA GLU A 38 3.12 -6.77 -6.00
C GLU A 38 2.77 -5.32 -6.36
N SER A 39 1.48 -4.98 -6.45
CA SER A 39 1.04 -3.61 -6.69
C SER A 39 1.52 -2.62 -5.61
N ALA A 40 1.51 -3.03 -4.34
CA ALA A 40 2.03 -2.22 -3.23
C ALA A 40 3.55 -2.01 -3.33
N LEU A 41 4.29 -3.06 -3.72
CA LEU A 41 5.74 -2.99 -3.92
C LEU A 41 6.10 -2.09 -5.10
N GLU A 42 5.47 -2.28 -6.26
CA GLU A 42 5.67 -1.41 -7.44
C GLU A 42 5.38 0.05 -7.11
N SER A 43 4.31 0.30 -6.34
CA SER A 43 3.98 1.63 -5.85
C SER A 43 5.06 2.20 -4.94
N CYS A 44 5.64 1.39 -4.06
CA CYS A 44 6.76 1.78 -3.20
C CYS A 44 8.01 2.12 -4.02
N GLU A 45 8.35 1.30 -5.01
CA GLU A 45 9.48 1.56 -5.92
C GLU A 45 9.29 2.84 -6.75
N ALA A 46 8.05 3.16 -7.11
CA ALA A 46 7.67 4.42 -7.76
C ALA A 46 7.70 5.64 -6.81
N GLY A 47 7.86 5.44 -5.50
CA GLY A 47 7.99 6.51 -4.51
C GLY A 47 6.76 6.74 -3.62
N ALA A 48 5.79 5.82 -3.60
CA ALA A 48 4.69 5.87 -2.64
C ALA A 48 5.23 5.70 -1.20
N ALA A 49 4.77 6.56 -0.30
CA ALA A 49 5.13 6.51 1.11
C ALA A 49 4.23 5.57 1.92
N ILE A 50 3.00 5.35 1.44
CA ILE A 50 1.98 4.55 2.13
C ILE A 50 1.23 3.68 1.10
N ALA A 51 1.07 2.40 1.42
CA ALA A 51 0.14 1.50 0.74
C ALA A 51 -1.13 1.32 1.58
N HIS A 52 -2.27 1.67 1.00
CA HIS A 52 -3.60 1.45 1.59
C HIS A 52 -4.21 0.17 1.02
N ILE A 53 -4.49 -0.80 1.88
CA ILE A 53 -4.87 -2.16 1.47
C ILE A 53 -6.31 -2.48 1.87
N HIS A 54 -7.06 -3.00 0.90
CA HIS A 54 -8.30 -3.73 1.09
C HIS A 54 -8.10 -5.16 0.58
N VAL A 55 -8.90 -6.11 1.04
CA VAL A 55 -8.94 -7.47 0.51
C VAL A 55 -10.20 -7.70 -0.32
N ARG A 56 -10.12 -8.67 -1.23
CA ARG A 56 -11.21 -9.01 -2.14
C ARG A 56 -11.44 -10.50 -2.16
N ASP A 57 -12.68 -10.88 -2.39
CA ASP A 57 -13.03 -12.27 -2.67
C ASP A 57 -12.32 -12.73 -3.94
N ILE A 58 -11.56 -13.81 -3.87
CA ILE A 58 -10.62 -14.24 -4.93
C ILE A 58 -11.37 -14.67 -6.20
N GLU A 59 -12.54 -15.29 -6.02
CA GLU A 59 -13.34 -15.81 -7.13
C GLU A 59 -14.07 -14.68 -7.86
N THR A 60 -14.73 -13.81 -7.11
CA THR A 60 -15.63 -12.79 -7.67
C THR A 60 -14.96 -11.43 -7.87
N GLY A 61 -13.84 -11.16 -7.20
CA GLY A 61 -13.18 -9.85 -7.15
C GLY A 61 -13.94 -8.78 -6.36
N LYS A 62 -15.05 -9.13 -5.71
CA LYS A 62 -15.83 -8.18 -4.90
C LYS A 62 -15.09 -7.83 -3.60
N PRO A 63 -15.36 -6.67 -3.01
CA PRO A 63 -14.81 -6.31 -1.71
C PRO A 63 -15.13 -7.38 -0.66
N SER A 64 -14.14 -7.73 0.16
CA SER A 64 -14.31 -8.68 1.25
C SER A 64 -13.82 -8.09 2.57
N MET A 65 -14.37 -8.61 3.66
CA MET A 65 -13.89 -8.37 5.02
C MET A 65 -13.54 -9.70 5.72
N ASP A 66 -13.36 -10.78 4.95
CA ASP A 66 -12.93 -12.06 5.50
C ASP A 66 -11.50 -11.94 6.05
N PHE A 67 -11.37 -12.11 7.37
CA PHE A 67 -10.10 -12.05 8.08
C PHE A 67 -9.05 -13.03 7.54
N LYS A 68 -9.47 -14.17 6.97
CA LYS A 68 -8.53 -15.12 6.37
C LYS A 68 -7.78 -14.52 5.18
N LEU A 69 -8.44 -13.63 4.43
CA LEU A 69 -7.79 -12.91 3.33
C LEU A 69 -6.82 -11.86 3.84
N TYR A 70 -7.03 -11.36 5.06
CA TYR A 70 -6.07 -10.49 5.74
C TYR A 70 -4.85 -11.25 6.29
N GLU A 71 -4.96 -12.52 6.68
CA GLU A 71 -3.78 -13.34 7.01
C GLU A 71 -2.81 -13.43 5.82
N LEU A 72 -3.31 -13.39 4.59
CA LEU A 72 -2.45 -13.32 3.41
C LEU A 72 -1.71 -11.96 3.27
N VAL A 73 -2.20 -10.88 3.89
CA VAL A 73 -1.45 -9.62 4.00
C VAL A 73 -0.20 -9.80 4.86
N GLU A 74 -0.20 -10.70 5.85
CA GLU A 74 1.02 -11.03 6.60
C GLU A 74 2.08 -11.65 5.68
N LYS A 75 1.66 -12.44 4.68
CA LYS A 75 2.57 -12.96 3.66
C LYS A 75 3.10 -11.86 2.74
N ALA A 76 2.28 -10.86 2.40
CA ALA A 76 2.73 -9.68 1.67
C ALA A 76 3.82 -8.92 2.46
N VAL A 77 3.61 -8.73 3.77
CA VAL A 77 4.63 -8.16 4.67
C VAL A 77 5.90 -9.02 4.70
N ALA A 78 5.77 -10.34 4.71
CA ALA A 78 6.93 -11.23 4.66
C ALA A 78 7.72 -11.09 3.35
N ILE A 79 7.05 -10.91 2.20
CA ILE A 79 7.70 -10.64 0.92
C ILE A 79 8.43 -9.29 0.96
N ILE A 80 7.78 -8.22 1.47
CA ILE A 80 8.41 -6.91 1.64
C ILE A 80 9.72 -7.03 2.44
N ARG A 81 9.71 -7.81 3.52
CA ARG A 81 10.91 -8.11 4.33
C ARG A 81 11.98 -8.89 3.57
N ILE A 82 11.60 -9.91 2.81
CA ILE A 82 12.53 -10.68 1.96
C ILE A 82 13.22 -9.78 0.94
N LEU A 83 12.52 -8.77 0.43
CA LEU A 83 13.04 -7.79 -0.51
C LEU A 83 13.89 -6.67 0.16
N GLY A 84 14.18 -6.81 1.46
CA GLY A 84 15.04 -5.88 2.20
C GLY A 84 14.35 -4.55 2.56
N LYS A 85 13.02 -4.52 2.61
CA LYS A 85 12.21 -3.37 3.03
C LYS A 85 11.51 -3.71 4.36
N GLU A 86 11.21 -2.71 5.18
CA GLU A 86 10.47 -2.91 6.43
C GLU A 86 9.23 -1.98 6.44
N PRO A 87 8.01 -2.52 6.62
CA PRO A 87 6.83 -1.69 6.86
C PRO A 87 6.97 -0.93 8.18
N ALA A 88 6.67 0.38 8.15
CA ALA A 88 6.63 1.18 9.37
C ALA A 88 5.46 0.75 10.26
N THR A 89 5.70 0.68 11.57
CA THR A 89 4.65 0.64 12.59
C THR A 89 3.81 1.92 12.55
N PRO A 90 2.60 1.94 13.15
CA PRO A 90 1.80 3.16 13.22
C PRO A 90 2.53 4.36 13.84
N ASP A 91 3.37 4.14 14.85
CA ASP A 91 4.15 5.21 15.51
C ASP A 91 5.30 5.70 14.64
N GLU A 92 6.07 4.78 14.04
CA GLU A 92 7.12 5.15 13.07
C GLU A 92 6.54 5.90 11.86
N ALA A 93 5.35 5.49 11.39
CA ALA A 93 4.65 6.19 10.32
C ALA A 93 4.25 7.61 10.75
N ARG A 94 3.75 7.80 11.97
CA ARG A 94 3.44 9.14 12.50
C ARG A 94 4.67 10.03 12.54
N ASP A 95 5.80 9.52 13.05
CA ASP A 95 7.06 10.25 13.12
C ASP A 95 7.59 10.61 11.72
N LEU A 96 7.56 9.67 10.77
CA LEU A 96 7.98 9.89 9.38
C LEU A 96 7.15 10.97 8.68
N LEU A 97 5.85 11.04 9.01
CA LEU A 97 4.89 11.97 8.40
C LEU A 97 4.76 13.28 9.19
N GLY A 98 5.45 13.43 10.32
CA GLY A 98 5.37 14.60 11.19
C GLY A 98 3.98 14.78 11.83
N LEU A 99 3.24 13.69 12.01
CA LEU A 99 1.91 13.68 12.62
C LEU A 99 2.09 13.55 14.15
N ARG A 100 1.79 14.62 14.88
CA ARG A 100 1.79 14.63 16.36
C ARG A 100 0.53 13.99 16.93
#